data_AF-A0A952TZ79-F1
#
_entry.id   AF-A0A952TZ79-F1
#
_cell.length_a   1.000
_cell.length_b   1.000
_cell.length_c   1.000
_cell.angle_alpha   90.00
_cell.angle_beta   90.00
_cell.angle_gamma   90.00
#
_symmetry.space_group_name_H-M   'P 1'
#
loop_
_entity.id
_entity.type
_entity.pdbx_description
1 polymer ?
#
loop_
_entity_poly.entity_id
_entity_poly.type
_entity_poly.pdbx_seq_one_letter_code
_entity_poly.pdbx_strand_id
1 'polypeptide(L)'
;MLSQAFRRFSPTKFCCLLAIVVLTPFAAMQRADAGEDYYKQACEKYEKGDYEGARHLFMHINKYAPTYAPAHYQLGNTLLKLNRLAEAKASYELCMQHTKDPALIKNCQTAVQHILTEGPKRAQAASVVGKAAALLDAKASRDRARFERYQAAVAEVEKQRNSILNEARERVRKIKEEEERHVKEAEGSTNQRLRNLVTGERRVGLSDDQEAEIRAPYQQEAQKIMRIAEDRARVIRMPSVPTYEGTPPTAEDRKPGKEDDDDED
;
A
#
# COMPACT_ATOMS: atom_id res chain seq x y z
N MET A 1 -101.53 -5.03 -5.97
CA MET A 1 -100.52 -5.07 -7.04
C MET A 1 -99.13 -5.27 -6.43
N LEU A 2 -98.81 -6.51 -6.05
CA LEU A 2 -97.52 -6.89 -5.45
C LEU A 2 -97.04 -8.16 -6.16
N SER A 3 -96.31 -7.99 -7.25
CA SER A 3 -95.41 -9.02 -7.80
C SER A 3 -94.75 -8.47 -9.04
N GLN A 4 -93.48 -8.11 -8.93
CA GLN A 4 -92.44 -8.34 -9.94
C GLN A 4 -91.16 -7.57 -9.53
N ALA A 5 -90.30 -8.22 -8.76
CA ALA A 5 -88.89 -7.81 -8.65
C ALA A 5 -87.97 -8.97 -8.23
N PHE A 6 -88.34 -10.22 -8.52
CA PHE A 6 -87.50 -11.40 -8.23
C PHE A 6 -87.05 -12.06 -9.53
N ARG A 7 -86.13 -11.43 -10.26
CA ARG A 7 -85.25 -12.15 -11.20
C ARG A 7 -83.86 -11.51 -11.25
N ARG A 8 -82.86 -12.38 -11.02
CA ARG A 8 -81.40 -12.24 -11.16
C ARG A 8 -80.61 -12.05 -9.87
N PHE A 9 -80.67 -13.06 -9.00
CA PHE A 9 -79.54 -13.38 -8.12
C PHE A 9 -78.79 -14.56 -8.76
N SER A 10 -77.59 -14.33 -9.33
CA SER A 10 -76.77 -15.43 -9.85
C SER A 10 -75.80 -15.91 -8.75
N PRO A 11 -75.68 -17.23 -8.52
CA PRO A 11 -74.85 -17.79 -7.45
C PRO A 11 -73.36 -17.43 -7.59
N THR A 12 -72.93 -17.11 -8.82
CA THR A 12 -71.56 -16.67 -9.14
C THR A 12 -71.18 -15.34 -8.52
N LYS A 13 -72.11 -14.39 -8.37
CA LYS A 13 -71.79 -13.06 -7.80
C LYS A 13 -71.61 -13.10 -6.28
N PHE A 14 -72.25 -14.05 -5.60
CA PHE A 14 -72.10 -14.25 -4.15
C PHE A 14 -70.80 -14.98 -3.80
N CYS A 15 -70.39 -15.97 -4.61
CA CYS A 15 -69.08 -16.64 -4.46
C CYS A 15 -67.90 -15.68 -4.68
N CYS A 16 -67.99 -14.74 -5.63
CA CYS A 16 -66.91 -13.77 -5.86
C CYS A 16 -66.77 -12.74 -4.73
N LEU A 17 -67.87 -12.30 -4.10
CA LEU A 17 -67.81 -11.38 -2.97
C LEU A 17 -67.28 -12.06 -1.69
N LEU A 18 -67.67 -13.32 -1.43
CA LEU A 18 -67.10 -14.10 -0.32
C LEU A 18 -65.59 -14.41 -0.54
N ALA A 19 -65.16 -14.66 -1.78
CA ALA A 19 -63.75 -14.86 -2.10
C ALA A 19 -62.91 -13.60 -1.89
N ILE A 20 -63.41 -12.40 -2.26
CA ILE A 20 -62.68 -11.14 -2.05
C ILE A 20 -62.60 -10.78 -0.56
N VAL A 21 -63.67 -11.02 0.21
CA VAL A 21 -63.69 -10.73 1.67
C VAL A 21 -62.81 -11.71 2.48
N VAL A 22 -62.55 -12.91 1.98
CA VAL A 22 -61.68 -13.90 2.65
C VAL A 22 -60.22 -13.84 2.16
N LEU A 23 -59.95 -13.53 0.88
CA LEU A 23 -58.58 -13.42 0.35
C LEU A 23 -57.88 -12.09 0.70
N THR A 24 -58.62 -10.98 0.87
CA THR A 24 -58.01 -9.69 1.23
C THR A 24 -57.44 -9.63 2.65
N PRO A 25 -58.06 -10.22 3.71
CA PRO A 25 -57.41 -10.33 5.01
C PRO A 25 -56.27 -11.35 5.02
N PHE A 26 -56.33 -12.43 4.21
CA PHE A 26 -55.27 -13.45 4.17
C PHE A 26 -53.95 -12.93 3.56
N ALA A 27 -54.02 -12.12 2.49
CA ALA A 27 -52.85 -11.48 1.90
C ALA A 27 -52.30 -10.29 2.71
N ALA A 28 -53.11 -9.69 3.60
CA ALA A 28 -52.65 -8.73 4.59
C ALA A 28 -52.00 -9.44 5.80
N MET A 29 -52.50 -10.61 6.17
CA MET A 29 -51.98 -11.45 7.25
C MET A 29 -50.61 -12.06 6.90
N GLN A 30 -50.41 -12.56 5.67
CA GLN A 30 -49.07 -13.01 5.19
C GLN A 30 -48.01 -11.89 5.13
N ARG A 31 -48.42 -10.62 5.05
CA ARG A 31 -47.51 -9.45 5.08
C ARG A 31 -47.07 -9.08 6.50
N ALA A 32 -47.85 -9.45 7.53
CA ALA A 32 -47.49 -9.24 8.92
C ALA A 32 -46.51 -10.33 9.42
N ASP A 33 -46.72 -11.59 9.04
CA ASP A 33 -45.87 -12.73 9.46
C ASP A 33 -44.43 -12.65 8.90
N ALA A 34 -44.27 -12.22 7.64
CA ALA A 34 -42.92 -12.04 7.06
C ALA A 34 -42.13 -10.91 7.72
N GLY A 35 -42.81 -9.87 8.21
CA GLY A 35 -42.16 -8.75 8.90
C GLY A 35 -41.55 -9.16 10.24
N GLU A 36 -42.16 -10.12 10.93
CA GLU A 36 -41.68 -10.61 12.23
C GLU A 36 -40.42 -11.48 12.09
N ASP A 37 -40.33 -12.30 11.03
CA ASP A 37 -39.14 -13.11 10.72
C ASP A 37 -37.93 -12.23 10.38
N TYR A 38 -38.11 -11.25 9.49
CA TYR A 38 -37.05 -10.29 9.18
C TYR A 38 -36.63 -9.47 10.40
N TYR A 39 -37.55 -9.14 11.30
CA TYR A 39 -37.23 -8.42 12.53
C TYR A 39 -36.37 -9.24 13.48
N LYS A 40 -36.70 -10.53 13.65
CA LYS A 40 -35.90 -11.47 14.46
C LYS A 40 -34.49 -11.63 13.89
N GLN A 41 -34.37 -11.84 12.58
CA GLN A 41 -33.07 -11.94 11.90
C GLN A 41 -32.25 -10.65 12.02
N ALA A 42 -32.89 -9.48 11.89
CA ALA A 42 -32.23 -8.18 12.03
C ALA A 42 -31.67 -7.98 13.45
N CYS A 43 -32.45 -8.35 14.48
CA CYS A 43 -32.00 -8.31 15.87
C CYS A 43 -30.84 -9.29 16.12
N GLU A 44 -30.90 -10.51 15.58
CA GLU A 44 -29.81 -11.48 15.70
C GLU A 44 -28.51 -10.96 15.06
N LYS A 45 -28.61 -10.35 13.87
CA LYS A 45 -27.47 -9.68 13.21
C LYS A 45 -26.89 -8.54 14.04
N TYR A 46 -27.76 -7.74 14.65
CA TYR A 46 -27.36 -6.65 15.54
C TYR A 46 -26.61 -7.16 16.78
N GLU A 47 -27.12 -8.21 17.42
CA GLU A 47 -26.51 -8.85 18.59
C GLU A 47 -25.14 -9.46 18.26
N LYS A 48 -24.99 -10.02 17.07
CA LYS A 48 -23.71 -10.54 16.56
C LYS A 48 -22.72 -9.44 16.15
N GLY A 49 -23.10 -8.17 16.20
CA GLY A 49 -22.28 -7.03 15.79
C GLY A 49 -22.20 -6.81 14.28
N ASP A 50 -22.95 -7.58 13.48
CA ASP A 50 -23.10 -7.35 12.04
C ASP A 50 -24.12 -6.22 11.81
N TYR A 51 -23.69 -5.00 12.13
CA TYR A 51 -24.54 -3.82 12.07
C TYR A 51 -24.92 -3.44 10.62
N GLU A 52 -24.07 -3.75 9.63
CA GLU A 52 -24.40 -3.55 8.22
C GLU A 52 -25.51 -4.53 7.78
N GLY A 53 -25.38 -5.82 8.11
CA GLY A 53 -26.43 -6.81 7.85
C GLY A 53 -27.75 -6.47 8.55
N ALA A 54 -27.70 -6.06 9.82
CA ALA A 54 -28.87 -5.60 10.57
C ALA A 54 -29.53 -4.38 9.91
N ARG A 55 -28.73 -3.39 9.47
CA ARG A 55 -29.24 -2.20 8.78
C ARG A 55 -30.02 -2.57 7.52
N HIS A 56 -29.47 -3.46 6.70
CA HIS A 56 -30.13 -3.93 5.48
C HIS A 56 -31.48 -4.58 5.77
N LEU A 57 -31.56 -5.42 6.79
CA LEU A 57 -32.80 -6.10 7.18
C LEU A 57 -33.83 -5.11 7.77
N PHE A 58 -33.43 -4.17 8.64
CA PHE A 58 -34.34 -3.14 9.15
C PHE A 58 -34.85 -2.20 8.05
N MET A 59 -33.99 -1.82 7.09
CA MET A 59 -34.43 -1.06 5.91
C MET A 59 -35.42 -1.85 5.05
N HIS A 60 -35.22 -3.15 4.92
CA HIS A 60 -36.15 -4.03 4.22
C HIS A 60 -37.52 -4.03 4.92
N ILE A 61 -37.56 -4.16 6.24
CA ILE A 61 -38.82 -4.07 7.01
C ILE A 61 -39.50 -2.71 6.78
N ASN A 62 -38.76 -1.61 6.88
CA ASN A 62 -39.30 -0.27 6.67
C ASN A 62 -39.85 -0.03 5.25
N LYS A 63 -39.36 -0.76 4.24
CA LYS A 63 -39.89 -0.71 2.87
C LYS A 63 -41.29 -1.31 2.77
N TYR A 64 -41.57 -2.39 3.50
CA TYR A 64 -42.84 -3.11 3.42
C TYR A 64 -43.82 -2.74 4.55
N ALA A 65 -43.31 -2.21 5.66
CA ALA A 65 -44.07 -1.74 6.81
C ALA A 65 -43.56 -0.35 7.25
N PRO A 66 -43.80 0.72 6.46
CA PRO A 66 -43.20 2.03 6.69
C PRO A 66 -43.63 2.71 8.00
N THR A 67 -44.76 2.30 8.58
CA THR A 67 -45.27 2.82 9.85
C THR A 67 -44.87 1.95 11.05
N TYR A 68 -44.06 0.91 10.86
CA TYR A 68 -43.66 0.01 11.95
C TYR A 68 -42.56 0.66 12.80
N ALA A 69 -42.99 1.38 13.83
CA ALA A 69 -42.11 2.17 14.70
C ALA A 69 -40.95 1.39 15.36
N PRO A 70 -41.10 0.13 15.80
CA PRO A 70 -39.98 -0.63 16.37
C PRO A 70 -38.82 -0.88 15.39
N ALA A 71 -39.09 -1.01 14.08
CA ALA A 71 -38.04 -1.17 13.08
C ALA A 71 -37.26 0.14 12.85
N HIS A 72 -37.95 1.28 12.83
CA HIS A 72 -37.29 2.60 12.80
C HIS A 72 -36.41 2.85 14.03
N TYR A 73 -36.87 2.46 15.23
CA TYR A 73 -36.05 2.56 16.44
C TYR A 73 -34.77 1.72 16.35
N GLN A 74 -34.90 0.45 15.95
CA GLN A 74 -33.74 -0.45 15.84
C GLN A 74 -32.81 -0.06 14.69
N LEU A 75 -33.34 0.47 13.59
CA LEU A 75 -32.53 1.07 12.53
C LEU A 75 -31.71 2.25 13.07
N GLY A 76 -32.31 3.12 13.89
CA GLY A 76 -31.60 4.20 14.59
C GLY A 76 -30.46 3.70 15.47
N ASN A 77 -30.72 2.66 16.28
CA ASN A 77 -29.69 2.03 17.13
C ASN A 77 -28.55 1.43 16.31
N THR A 78 -28.88 0.81 15.18
CA THR A 78 -27.92 0.20 14.25
C THR A 78 -27.05 1.26 13.58
N LEU A 79 -27.65 2.34 13.12
CA LEU A 79 -26.96 3.46 12.49
C LEU A 79 -26.07 4.22 13.50
N LEU A 80 -26.47 4.30 14.77
CA LEU A 80 -25.61 4.82 15.84
C LEU A 80 -24.32 4.00 16.02
N LYS A 81 -24.42 2.66 15.97
CA LYS A 81 -23.26 1.76 16.06
C LYS A 81 -22.34 1.89 14.85
N LEU A 82 -22.92 2.15 13.67
CA LEU A 82 -22.19 2.47 12.43
C LEU A 82 -21.67 3.91 12.36
N ASN A 83 -21.87 4.72 13.42
CA ASN A 83 -21.52 6.14 13.47
C ASN A 83 -22.17 7.00 12.36
N ARG A 84 -23.30 6.56 11.80
CA ARG A 84 -24.11 7.27 10.79
C ARG A 84 -25.16 8.15 11.48
N LEU A 85 -24.66 9.18 12.18
CA LEU A 85 -25.44 9.93 13.17
C LEU A 85 -26.65 10.68 12.59
N ALA A 86 -26.53 11.26 11.39
CA ALA A 86 -27.63 11.98 10.75
C ALA A 86 -28.81 11.04 10.40
N GLU A 87 -28.50 9.87 9.86
CA GLU A 87 -29.50 8.86 9.48
C GLU A 87 -30.10 8.17 10.71
N ALA A 88 -29.30 7.99 11.77
CA ALA A 88 -29.78 7.51 13.04
C ALA A 88 -30.83 8.46 13.64
N LYS A 89 -30.55 9.78 13.63
CA LYS A 89 -31.48 10.81 14.09
C LYS A 89 -32.80 10.76 13.31
N ALA A 90 -32.73 10.72 11.98
CA ALA A 90 -33.92 10.63 11.13
C ALA A 90 -34.76 9.37 11.42
N SER A 91 -34.11 8.24 11.69
CA SER A 91 -34.79 6.97 12.03
C SER A 91 -35.52 7.06 13.38
N TYR A 92 -34.92 7.70 14.39
CA TYR A 92 -35.60 7.95 15.66
C TYR A 92 -36.77 8.94 15.53
N GLU A 93 -36.65 9.96 14.68
CA GLU A 93 -37.73 10.90 14.39
C GLU A 93 -38.91 10.20 13.71
N LEU A 94 -38.65 9.33 12.73
CA LEU A 94 -39.69 8.49 12.10
C LEU A 94 -40.34 7.53 13.11
N CYS A 95 -39.56 6.94 14.03
CA CYS A 95 -40.12 6.13 15.10
C CYS A 95 -41.13 6.91 15.94
N MET A 96 -40.77 8.13 16.38
CA MET A 96 -41.64 8.99 17.19
C MET A 96 -42.91 9.44 16.44
N GLN A 97 -42.86 9.59 15.11
CA GLN A 97 -44.02 9.94 14.29
C GLN A 97 -45.05 8.81 14.20
N HIS A 98 -44.61 7.56 14.33
CA HIS A 98 -45.45 6.38 14.08
C HIS A 98 -45.84 5.58 15.33
N THR A 99 -45.32 5.95 16.51
CA THR A 99 -45.67 5.31 17.79
C THR A 99 -46.48 6.22 18.71
N LYS A 100 -47.30 5.61 19.57
CA LYS A 100 -47.95 6.27 20.72
C LYS A 100 -47.41 5.78 22.06
N ASP A 101 -46.45 4.84 22.04
CA ASP A 101 -45.84 4.29 23.24
C ASP A 101 -44.88 5.32 23.88
N PRO A 102 -45.18 5.83 25.09
CA PRO A 102 -44.36 6.84 25.74
C PRO A 102 -42.94 6.35 26.09
N ALA A 103 -42.76 5.04 26.34
CA ALA A 103 -41.44 4.49 26.64
C ALA A 103 -40.54 4.52 25.40
N LEU A 104 -41.07 4.10 24.25
CA LEU A 104 -40.35 4.13 22.98
C LEU A 104 -40.01 5.56 22.54
N ILE A 105 -40.95 6.50 22.71
CA ILE A 105 -40.72 7.93 22.43
C ILE A 105 -39.57 8.47 23.29
N LYS A 106 -39.58 8.17 24.60
CA LYS A 106 -38.52 8.62 25.53
C LYS A 106 -37.15 8.05 25.14
N ASN A 107 -37.09 6.78 24.71
CA ASN A 107 -35.85 6.15 24.25
C ASN A 107 -35.30 6.84 22.99
N CYS A 108 -36.16 7.11 22.01
CA CYS A 108 -35.80 7.88 20.80
C CYS A 108 -35.29 9.27 21.14
N GLN A 109 -35.98 10.01 22.02
CA GLN A 109 -35.57 11.35 22.44
C GLN A 109 -34.19 11.34 23.11
N THR A 110 -33.94 10.35 23.98
CA THR A 110 -32.63 10.18 24.65
C THR A 110 -31.53 9.93 23.63
N ALA A 111 -31.78 9.05 22.65
CA ALA A 111 -30.82 8.74 21.60
C ALA A 111 -30.54 9.95 20.68
N VAL A 112 -31.58 10.70 20.30
CA VAL A 112 -31.43 11.95 19.53
C VAL A 112 -30.65 13.00 20.32
N GLN A 113 -30.94 13.17 21.60
CA GLN A 113 -30.21 14.11 22.45
C GLN A 113 -28.73 13.73 22.53
N HIS A 114 -28.41 12.45 22.72
CA HIS A 114 -27.04 11.95 22.69
C HIS A 114 -26.35 12.22 21.34
N ILE A 115 -27.05 12.06 20.21
CA ILE A 115 -26.52 12.41 18.88
C ILE A 115 -26.19 13.90 18.78
N LEU A 116 -27.06 14.77 19.28
CA LEU A 116 -26.86 16.22 19.25
C LEU A 116 -25.67 16.66 20.10
N THR A 117 -25.45 16.01 21.25
CA THR A 117 -24.35 16.35 22.17
C THR A 117 -23.01 15.75 21.75
N GLU A 118 -23.00 14.49 21.32
CA GLU A 118 -21.77 13.74 21.02
C GLU A 118 -21.40 13.75 19.53
N GLY A 119 -22.35 14.05 18.64
CA GLY A 119 -22.11 14.05 17.20
C GLY A 119 -21.06 15.04 16.72
N PRO A 120 -21.09 16.32 17.16
CA PRO A 120 -20.04 17.29 16.81
C PRO A 120 -18.64 16.85 17.28
N LYS A 121 -18.54 16.28 18.49
CA LYS A 121 -17.27 15.80 19.05
C LYS A 121 -16.71 14.62 18.25
N ARG A 122 -17.57 13.66 17.87
CA ARG A 122 -17.19 12.51 17.03
C ARG A 122 -16.75 12.94 15.63
N ALA A 123 -17.44 13.92 15.03
CA ALA A 123 -17.06 14.47 13.74
C ALA A 123 -15.70 15.19 13.79
N GLN A 124 -15.47 15.98 14.84
CA GLN A 124 -14.18 16.65 15.06
C GLN A 124 -13.04 15.65 15.24
N ALA A 125 -13.24 14.61 16.06
CA ALA A 125 -12.26 13.55 16.27
C ALA A 125 -11.92 12.81 14.97
N ALA A 126 -12.94 12.41 14.19
CA ALA A 126 -12.73 11.76 12.89
C ALA A 126 -11.96 12.67 11.90
N SER A 127 -12.24 13.98 11.91
CA SER A 127 -11.49 14.96 11.10
C SER A 127 -10.02 15.05 11.49
N VAL A 128 -9.71 15.07 12.80
CA VAL A 128 -8.32 15.10 13.29
C VAL A 128 -7.58 13.83 12.91
N VAL A 129 -8.20 12.66 13.09
CA VAL A 129 -7.62 11.36 12.70
C VAL A 129 -7.39 11.29 11.19
N GLY A 130 -8.35 11.73 10.37
CA GLY A 130 -8.21 11.78 8.92
C GLY A 130 -7.08 12.71 8.46
N LYS A 131 -6.93 13.87 9.10
CA LYS A 131 -5.80 14.79 8.85
C LYS A 131 -4.47 14.16 9.26
N ALA A 132 -4.41 13.52 10.42
CA ALA A 132 -3.20 12.84 10.88
C ALA A 132 -2.78 11.71 9.94
N ALA A 133 -3.73 10.87 9.50
CA ALA A 133 -3.47 9.82 8.51
C ALA A 133 -2.95 10.38 7.19
N ALA A 134 -3.60 11.43 6.66
CA ALA A 134 -3.15 12.09 5.43
C ALA A 134 -1.73 12.69 5.56
N LEU A 135 -1.39 13.25 6.73
CA LEU A 135 -0.04 13.75 7.01
C LEU A 135 1.01 12.64 7.07
N LEU A 136 0.66 11.47 7.65
CA LEU A 136 1.53 10.30 7.69
C LEU A 136 1.76 9.73 6.27
N ASP A 137 0.71 9.61 5.47
CA ASP A 137 0.82 9.19 4.06
C ASP A 137 1.64 10.18 3.24
N ALA A 138 1.46 11.48 3.47
CA ALA A 138 2.25 12.54 2.85
C ALA A 138 3.72 12.56 3.32
N LYS A 139 4.01 12.12 4.56
CA LYS A 139 5.39 11.92 5.04
C LYS A 139 6.02 10.72 4.35
N ALA A 140 5.34 9.56 4.36
CA ALA A 140 5.83 8.32 3.75
C ALA A 140 6.09 8.46 2.24
N SER A 141 5.20 9.15 1.52
CA SER A 141 5.39 9.42 0.08
C SER A 141 6.58 10.35 -0.19
N ARG A 142 6.78 11.40 0.63
CA ARG A 142 7.97 12.26 0.52
C ARG A 142 9.26 11.51 0.81
N ASP A 143 9.27 10.64 1.83
CA ASP A 143 10.43 9.84 2.19
C ASP A 143 10.78 8.85 1.07
N ARG A 144 9.79 8.18 0.48
CA ARG A 144 9.97 7.32 -0.70
C ARG A 144 10.56 8.09 -1.88
N ALA A 145 9.99 9.24 -2.22
CA ALA A 145 10.49 10.08 -3.31
C ALA A 145 11.92 10.58 -3.06
N ARG A 146 12.28 10.85 -1.79
CA ARG A 146 13.65 11.21 -1.40
C ARG A 146 14.62 10.05 -1.62
N PHE A 147 14.24 8.84 -1.24
CA PHE A 147 15.05 7.64 -1.45
C PHE A 147 15.27 7.33 -2.93
N GLU A 148 14.22 7.42 -3.75
CA GLU A 148 14.32 7.20 -5.20
C GLU A 148 15.28 8.19 -5.87
N ARG A 149 15.22 9.48 -5.47
CA ARG A 149 16.18 10.49 -5.94
C ARG A 149 17.61 10.19 -5.51
N TYR A 150 17.80 9.72 -4.28
CA TYR A 150 19.12 9.31 -3.77
C TYR A 150 19.68 8.14 -4.60
N GLN A 151 18.88 7.10 -4.84
CA GLN A 151 19.30 5.96 -5.67
C GLN A 151 19.66 6.36 -7.10
N ALA A 152 18.86 7.23 -7.72
CA ALA A 152 19.16 7.76 -9.05
C ALA A 152 20.48 8.55 -9.07
N ALA A 153 20.75 9.35 -8.03
CA ALA A 153 21.99 10.09 -7.91
C ALA A 153 23.22 9.17 -7.72
N VAL A 154 23.09 8.12 -6.90
CA VAL A 154 24.15 7.11 -6.73
C VAL A 154 24.45 6.41 -8.06
N ALA A 155 23.40 5.95 -8.76
CA ALA A 155 23.54 5.27 -10.04
C ALA A 155 24.26 6.14 -11.10
N GLU A 156 23.98 7.44 -11.14
CA GLU A 156 24.65 8.35 -12.07
C GLU A 156 26.14 8.55 -11.71
N VAL A 157 26.46 8.67 -10.41
CA VAL A 157 27.86 8.73 -9.95
C VAL A 157 28.61 7.44 -10.29
N GLU A 158 28.00 6.27 -10.04
CA GLU A 158 28.60 4.98 -10.38
C GLU A 158 28.83 4.83 -11.89
N LYS A 159 27.86 5.26 -12.70
CA LYS A 159 27.98 5.28 -14.15
C LYS A 159 29.16 6.15 -14.60
N GLN A 160 29.34 7.33 -14.02
CA GLN A 160 30.48 8.21 -14.31
C GLN A 160 31.82 7.56 -13.93
N ARG A 161 31.91 6.98 -12.72
CA ARG A 161 33.12 6.25 -12.27
C ARG A 161 33.45 5.09 -13.19
N ASN A 162 32.45 4.30 -13.57
CA ASN A 162 32.61 3.16 -14.46
C ASN A 162 33.03 3.58 -15.87
N SER A 163 32.51 4.71 -16.39
CA SER A 163 32.96 5.26 -17.68
C SER A 163 34.46 5.56 -17.69
N ILE A 164 34.95 6.25 -16.65
CA ILE A 164 36.37 6.60 -16.52
C ILE A 164 37.25 5.34 -16.47
N LEU A 165 36.85 4.36 -15.65
CA LEU A 165 37.61 3.13 -15.51
C LEU A 165 37.58 2.28 -16.78
N ASN A 166 36.45 2.24 -17.48
CA ASN A 166 36.34 1.50 -18.75
C ASN A 166 37.16 2.15 -19.86
N GLU A 167 37.16 3.48 -19.97
CA GLU A 167 38.03 4.20 -20.90
C GLU A 167 39.51 3.92 -20.63
N ALA A 168 39.91 3.84 -19.36
CA ALA A 168 41.27 3.51 -18.98
C ALA A 168 41.63 2.05 -19.32
N ARG A 169 40.74 1.10 -19.03
CA ARG A 169 40.90 -0.32 -19.40
C ARG A 169 41.06 -0.51 -20.90
N GLU A 170 40.31 0.24 -21.69
CA GLU A 170 40.41 0.24 -23.15
C GLU A 170 41.77 0.76 -23.65
N ARG A 171 42.30 1.82 -23.03
CA ARG A 171 43.65 2.31 -23.32
C ARG A 171 44.72 1.28 -22.96
N VAL A 172 44.60 0.65 -21.78
CA VAL A 172 45.51 -0.41 -21.34
C VAL A 172 45.45 -1.61 -22.27
N ARG A 173 44.26 -1.99 -22.76
CA ARG A 173 44.12 -3.08 -23.74
C ARG A 173 44.96 -2.81 -24.98
N LYS A 174 44.86 -1.59 -25.54
CA LYS A 174 45.66 -1.20 -26.72
C LYS A 174 47.16 -1.23 -26.43
N ILE A 175 47.59 -0.75 -25.27
CA ILE A 175 49.01 -0.80 -24.86
C ILE A 175 49.51 -2.24 -24.78
N LYS A 176 48.70 -3.17 -24.26
CA LYS A 176 49.04 -4.60 -24.20
C LYS A 176 49.12 -5.23 -25.60
N GLU A 177 48.22 -4.86 -26.50
CA GLU A 177 48.28 -5.30 -27.90
C GLU A 177 49.55 -4.80 -28.60
N GLU A 178 49.96 -3.55 -28.33
CA GLU A 178 51.22 -2.98 -28.84
C GLU A 178 52.46 -3.65 -28.22
N GLU A 179 52.43 -3.92 -26.91
CA GLU A 179 53.46 -4.68 -26.18
C GLU A 179 53.68 -6.05 -26.83
N GLU A 180 52.60 -6.83 -27.02
CA GLU A 180 52.67 -8.15 -27.65
C GLU A 180 53.20 -8.11 -29.08
N ARG A 181 52.83 -7.07 -29.86
CA ARG A 181 53.33 -6.88 -31.21
C ARG A 181 54.85 -6.66 -31.20
N HIS A 182 55.36 -5.80 -30.33
CA HIS A 182 56.79 -5.52 -30.26
C HIS A 182 57.61 -6.71 -29.75
N VAL A 183 57.06 -7.49 -28.81
CA VAL A 183 57.69 -8.75 -28.38
C VAL A 183 57.78 -9.72 -29.56
N LYS A 184 56.70 -9.93 -30.32
CA LYS A 184 56.69 -10.83 -31.48
C LYS A 184 57.66 -10.39 -32.58
N GLU A 185 57.74 -9.09 -32.86
CA GLU A 185 58.70 -8.53 -33.82
C GLU A 185 60.15 -8.77 -33.38
N ALA A 186 60.45 -8.55 -32.10
CA ALA A 186 61.77 -8.81 -31.53
C ALA A 186 62.11 -10.31 -31.56
N GLU A 187 61.18 -11.19 -31.20
CA GLU A 187 61.32 -12.66 -31.30
C GLU A 187 61.58 -13.13 -32.73
N GLY A 188 60.87 -12.57 -33.72
CA GLY A 188 61.04 -12.93 -35.13
C GLY A 188 62.37 -12.45 -35.72
N SER A 189 62.99 -11.43 -35.12
CA SER A 189 64.26 -10.86 -35.58
C SER A 189 65.52 -11.50 -34.96
N THR A 190 65.37 -12.23 -33.85
CA THR A 190 66.51 -12.79 -33.11
C THR A 190 66.88 -14.20 -33.59
N ASN A 191 68.19 -14.49 -33.60
CA ASN A 191 68.73 -15.83 -33.85
C ASN A 191 69.39 -16.45 -32.60
N GLN A 192 69.13 -15.87 -31.43
CA GLN A 192 69.72 -16.33 -30.17
C GLN A 192 69.20 -17.72 -29.78
N ARG A 193 70.13 -18.63 -29.46
CA ARG A 193 69.83 -19.99 -29.01
C ARG A 193 69.85 -20.05 -27.49
N LEU A 194 68.74 -20.49 -26.91
CA LEU A 194 68.54 -20.61 -25.47
C LEU A 194 68.36 -22.07 -25.08
N ARG A 195 68.80 -22.41 -23.87
CA ARG A 195 68.60 -23.72 -23.26
C ARG A 195 67.96 -23.54 -21.89
N ASN A 196 66.82 -24.18 -21.66
CA ASN A 196 66.22 -24.24 -20.35
C ASN A 196 67.08 -25.13 -19.44
N LEU A 197 67.55 -24.57 -18.33
CA LEU A 197 68.45 -25.26 -17.39
C LEU A 197 67.74 -26.31 -16.54
N VAL A 198 66.41 -26.22 -16.42
CA VAL A 198 65.57 -27.14 -15.64
C VAL A 198 65.04 -28.28 -16.51
N THR A 199 64.46 -27.97 -17.68
CA THR A 199 63.86 -28.97 -18.57
C THR A 199 64.83 -29.53 -19.61
N GLY A 200 65.96 -28.85 -19.85
CA GLY A 200 66.94 -29.20 -20.87
C GLY A 200 66.56 -28.81 -22.31
N GLU A 201 65.35 -28.30 -22.52
CA GLU A 201 64.81 -27.89 -23.83
C GLU A 201 65.63 -26.77 -24.46
N ARG A 202 65.72 -26.78 -25.79
CA ARG A 202 66.41 -25.75 -26.56
C ARG A 202 65.41 -25.01 -27.45
N ARG A 203 65.45 -23.68 -27.43
CA ARG A 203 64.62 -22.83 -28.28
C ARG A 203 65.45 -21.72 -28.92
N VAL A 204 64.95 -21.16 -30.02
CA VAL A 204 65.45 -19.90 -30.58
C VAL A 204 64.45 -18.82 -30.22
N GLY A 205 64.91 -17.70 -29.66
CA GLY A 205 64.04 -16.63 -29.19
C GLY A 205 64.72 -15.70 -28.20
N LEU A 206 63.93 -14.84 -27.56
CA LEU A 206 64.39 -13.91 -26.53
C LEU A 206 64.60 -14.63 -25.19
N SER A 207 65.61 -14.17 -24.43
CA SER A 207 65.72 -14.54 -23.02
C SER A 207 64.64 -13.84 -22.20
N ASP A 208 64.29 -14.40 -21.05
CA ASP A 208 63.26 -13.84 -20.19
C ASP A 208 63.59 -12.40 -19.76
N ASP A 209 64.89 -12.07 -19.57
CA ASP A 209 65.37 -10.72 -19.28
C ASP A 209 65.15 -9.74 -20.45
N GLN A 210 65.43 -10.15 -21.69
CA GLN A 210 65.23 -9.32 -22.88
C GLN A 210 63.73 -9.06 -23.11
N GLU A 211 62.91 -10.09 -22.92
CA GLU A 211 61.46 -9.96 -23.00
C GLU A 211 60.94 -9.02 -21.91
N ALA A 212 61.45 -9.14 -20.67
CA ALA A 212 61.09 -8.24 -19.58
C ALA A 212 61.51 -6.79 -19.84
N GLU A 213 62.68 -6.54 -20.43
CA GLU A 213 63.12 -5.18 -20.82
C GLU A 213 62.20 -4.55 -21.86
N ILE A 214 61.75 -5.32 -22.85
CA ILE A 214 60.79 -4.85 -23.87
C ILE A 214 59.44 -4.54 -23.24
N ARG A 215 58.95 -5.39 -22.33
CA ARG A 215 57.64 -5.26 -21.69
C ARG A 215 57.59 -4.17 -20.62
N ALA A 216 58.69 -3.92 -19.91
CA ALA A 216 58.77 -2.98 -18.79
C ALA A 216 58.15 -1.59 -19.05
N PRO A 217 58.48 -0.87 -20.15
CA PRO A 217 57.89 0.45 -20.41
C PRO A 217 56.37 0.40 -20.63
N TYR A 218 55.85 -0.63 -21.30
CA TYR A 218 54.40 -0.81 -21.53
C TYR A 218 53.66 -1.09 -20.22
N GLN A 219 54.24 -1.94 -19.37
CA GLN A 219 53.68 -2.25 -18.06
C GLN A 219 53.64 -1.01 -17.16
N GLN A 220 54.71 -0.21 -17.15
CA GLN A 220 54.76 1.04 -16.39
C GLN A 220 53.69 2.05 -16.87
N GLU A 221 53.54 2.22 -18.18
CA GLU A 221 52.54 3.13 -18.74
C GLU A 221 51.11 2.64 -18.48
N ALA A 222 50.85 1.34 -18.63
CA ALA A 222 49.55 0.76 -18.31
C ALA A 222 49.17 0.95 -16.83
N GLN A 223 50.12 0.74 -15.91
CA GLN A 223 49.92 0.98 -14.48
C GLN A 223 49.62 2.46 -14.19
N LYS A 224 50.36 3.38 -14.82
CA LYS A 224 50.18 4.82 -14.67
C LYS A 224 48.78 5.27 -15.12
N ILE A 225 48.30 4.75 -16.26
CA ILE A 225 46.96 5.06 -16.78
C ILE A 225 45.87 4.59 -15.81
N MET A 226 45.97 3.37 -15.30
CA MET A 226 44.99 2.84 -14.33
C MET A 226 45.01 3.64 -13.05
N ARG A 227 46.19 3.96 -12.50
CA ARG A 227 46.32 4.77 -11.28
C ARG A 227 45.64 6.12 -11.42
N ILE A 228 45.89 6.83 -12.52
CA ILE A 228 45.27 8.13 -12.79
C ILE A 228 43.73 8.00 -12.91
N ALA A 229 43.25 6.93 -13.54
CA ALA A 229 41.82 6.70 -13.69
C ALA A 229 41.13 6.37 -12.36
N GLU A 230 41.78 5.56 -11.51
CA GLU A 230 41.31 5.23 -10.17
C GLU A 230 41.26 6.48 -9.28
N ASP A 231 42.29 7.31 -9.31
CA ASP A 231 42.32 8.58 -8.57
C ASP A 231 41.21 9.52 -9.04
N ARG A 232 41.00 9.65 -10.36
CA ARG A 232 39.89 10.44 -10.92
C ARG A 232 38.52 9.90 -10.49
N ALA A 233 38.34 8.58 -10.53
CA ALA A 233 37.09 7.94 -10.11
C ALA A 233 36.86 8.07 -8.60
N ARG A 234 37.92 8.09 -7.78
CA ARG A 234 37.83 8.24 -6.31
C ARG A 234 37.31 9.61 -5.88
N VAL A 235 37.69 10.67 -6.59
CA VAL A 235 37.34 12.05 -6.24
C VAL A 235 35.89 12.41 -6.61
N ILE A 236 35.20 11.57 -7.40
CA ILE A 236 33.78 11.77 -7.70
C ILE A 236 32.96 11.60 -6.41
N ARG A 237 32.36 12.70 -5.96
CA ARG A 237 31.65 12.79 -4.69
C ARG A 237 30.37 11.95 -4.72
N MET A 238 30.21 11.07 -3.73
CA MET A 238 28.95 10.36 -3.51
C MET A 238 27.87 11.29 -2.95
N PRO A 239 26.60 11.10 -3.35
CA PRO A 239 25.49 11.81 -2.71
C PRO A 239 25.39 11.40 -1.23
N SER A 240 24.99 12.34 -0.38
CA SER A 240 24.81 12.07 1.05
C SER A 240 23.59 11.17 1.28
N VAL A 241 23.75 10.16 2.14
CA VAL A 241 22.65 9.30 2.58
C VAL A 241 21.56 10.16 3.22
N PRO A 242 20.28 10.03 2.82
CA PRO A 242 19.18 10.70 3.49
C PRO A 242 19.07 10.23 4.94
N THR A 243 19.09 11.18 5.88
CA THR A 243 18.77 10.88 7.29
C THR A 243 17.26 10.77 7.44
N TYR A 244 16.77 9.59 7.85
CA TYR A 244 15.36 9.41 8.24
C TYR A 244 15.27 9.44 9.77
N GLU A 245 14.37 10.25 10.33
CA GLU A 245 14.04 10.17 11.75
C GLU A 245 13.43 8.79 12.04
N GLY A 246 14.22 7.89 12.62
CA GLY A 246 13.78 6.54 13.03
C GLY A 246 14.61 5.37 12.48
N THR A 247 15.56 5.59 11.57
CA THR A 247 16.55 4.56 11.22
C THR A 247 17.65 4.53 12.28
N PRO A 248 17.91 3.39 12.95
CA PRO A 248 19.08 3.25 13.81
C PRO A 248 20.33 3.59 12.99
N PRO A 249 21.31 4.32 13.55
CA PRO A 249 22.53 4.65 12.82
C PRO A 249 23.19 3.36 12.33
N THR A 250 23.45 3.27 11.03
CA THR A 250 24.22 2.18 10.46
C THR A 250 25.64 2.23 11.01
N ALA A 251 26.26 1.07 11.23
CA ALA A 251 27.56 0.93 11.87
C ALA A 251 28.70 1.75 11.20
N GLU A 252 28.51 2.21 9.95
CA GLU A 252 29.43 3.10 9.23
C GLU A 252 29.46 4.56 9.74
N ASP A 253 28.46 5.01 10.51
CA ASP A 253 28.43 6.36 11.08
C ASP A 253 29.28 6.50 12.35
N ARG A 254 29.82 5.39 12.88
CA ARG A 254 30.86 5.45 13.92
C ARG A 254 32.18 5.81 13.26
N LYS A 255 32.47 7.11 13.17
CA LYS A 255 33.87 7.56 13.08
C LYS A 255 34.64 6.86 14.21
N PRO A 256 35.79 6.22 13.95
CA PRO A 256 36.67 5.82 15.04
C PRO A 256 37.02 7.10 15.79
N GLY A 257 36.63 7.16 17.06
CA GLY A 257 37.07 8.21 17.96
C GLY A 257 38.59 8.23 17.93
N LYS A 258 39.17 9.42 17.88
CA LYS A 258 40.58 9.58 18.17
C LYS A 258 40.81 8.97 19.55
N GLU A 259 41.61 7.92 19.61
CA GLU A 259 42.27 7.53 20.84
C GLU A 259 43.18 8.73 21.16
N ASP A 260 42.80 9.49 22.18
CA ASP A 260 43.67 10.47 22.78
C ASP A 260 44.73 9.65 23.53
N ASP A 261 45.91 9.53 22.88
CA ASP A 261 47.13 9.04 23.51
C ASP A 261 47.55 10.08 24.57
N ASP A 262 47.03 9.91 25.79
CA ASP A 262 47.59 10.55 26.98
C ASP A 262 48.90 9.83 27.34
N ASP A 263 49.97 10.22 26.64
CA ASP A 263 51.33 10.10 27.14
C ASP A 263 51.50 11.08 28.32
N GLU A 264 51.43 10.58 29.55
CA GLU A 264 52.01 11.27 30.71
C GLU A 264 53.33 10.60 31.10
N ASP A 265 54.39 11.43 31.03
CA ASP A 265 55.77 11.23 31.48
C ASP A 265 55.93 10.82 32.95
#